data_AF-A0A318LRH4-F1
#
_entry.id   AF-A0A318LRH4-F1
#
_cell.length_a   1.000
_cell.length_b   1.000
_cell.length_c   1.000
_cell.angle_alpha   90.00
_cell.angle_beta   90.00
_cell.angle_gamma   90.00
#
_symmetry.space_group_name_H-M   'P 1'
#
loop_
_entity.id
_entity.type
_entity.pdbx_description
1 polymer ?
#
loop_
_entity_poly.entity_id
_entity_poly.type
_entity_poly.pdbx_seq_one_letter_code
_entity_poly.pdbx_strand_id
1 'polypeptide(L)'
;MTELTSFVLARLADDERRYENGVLPALDEAERRGRLRILRSDDGGGLILLPGPAQAAEERVPVPFPEKAAHLRREIREHGDADTARLLASVYAAHPDWREEWEAAGPGG
;
A
#
# COMPACT_ATOMS: atom_id res chain seq x y z
N MET A 1 18.35 4.65 -0.26
CA MET A 1 17.00 4.15 -0.58
C MET A 1 17.16 2.72 -1.08
N THR A 2 16.43 1.75 -0.55
CA THR A 2 16.58 0.33 -0.97
C THR A 2 15.73 0.04 -2.21
N GLU A 3 16.04 -1.02 -2.97
CA GLU A 3 15.23 -1.47 -4.12
C GLU A 3 13.75 -1.70 -3.72
N LEU A 4 13.53 -2.24 -2.52
CA LEU A 4 12.20 -2.44 -1.96
C LEU A 4 11.47 -1.10 -1.72
N THR A 5 12.15 -0.13 -1.13
CA THR A 5 11.61 1.22 -0.90
C THR A 5 11.23 1.88 -2.23
N SER A 6 12.11 1.82 -3.23
CA SER A 6 11.88 2.37 -4.57
C SER A 6 10.69 1.71 -5.26
N PHE A 7 10.59 0.38 -5.18
CA PHE A 7 9.47 -0.39 -5.71
C PHE A 7 8.14 0.06 -5.09
N VAL A 8 8.06 0.11 -3.75
CA VAL A 8 6.82 0.49 -3.07
C VAL A 8 6.42 1.94 -3.38
N LEU A 9 7.38 2.86 -3.44
CA LEU A 9 7.11 4.26 -3.81
C LEU A 9 6.61 4.39 -5.25
N ALA A 10 7.15 3.62 -6.19
CA ALA A 10 6.68 3.61 -7.57
C ALA A 10 5.23 3.09 -7.67
N ARG A 11 4.89 2.06 -6.88
CA ARG A 11 3.52 1.49 -6.87
C ARG A 11 2.52 2.41 -6.18
N LEU A 12 2.92 3.07 -5.10
CA LEU A 12 2.11 4.12 -4.48
C LEU A 12 1.82 5.25 -5.48
N ALA A 13 2.80 5.66 -6.28
CA ALA A 13 2.58 6.67 -7.33
C ALA A 13 1.63 6.17 -8.44
N ASP A 14 1.68 4.88 -8.79
CA ASP A 14 0.71 4.29 -9.72
C ASP A 14 -0.72 4.33 -9.16
N ASP A 15 -0.87 3.97 -7.89
CA ASP A 15 -2.14 4.04 -7.17
C ASP A 15 -2.69 5.46 -7.07
N GLU A 16 -1.82 6.46 -6.83
CA GLU A 16 -2.18 7.88 -6.89
C GLU A 16 -2.77 8.24 -8.27
N ARG A 17 -2.13 7.81 -9.36
CA ARG A 17 -2.66 8.03 -10.73
C ARG A 17 -3.97 7.29 -10.97
N ARG A 18 -4.12 6.06 -10.46
CA ARG A 18 -5.39 5.31 -10.58
C ARG A 18 -6.52 6.05 -9.90
N TYR A 19 -6.28 6.51 -8.66
CA TYR A 19 -7.23 7.30 -7.90
C TYR A 19 -7.68 8.55 -8.66
N GLU A 20 -6.72 9.30 -9.23
CA GLU A 20 -6.99 10.49 -10.04
C GLU A 20 -7.82 10.20 -11.29
N ASN A 21 -7.64 9.02 -11.89
CA ASN A 21 -8.41 8.56 -13.04
C ASN A 21 -9.74 7.89 -12.66
N GLY A 22 -10.13 7.90 -11.38
CA GLY A 22 -11.34 7.23 -10.89
C GLY A 22 -11.27 5.71 -10.89
N VAL A 23 -10.08 5.14 -11.08
CA VAL A 23 -9.79 3.71 -10.98
C VAL A 23 -9.49 3.38 -9.52
N LEU A 24 -10.05 2.28 -9.02
CA LEU A 24 -9.83 1.83 -7.64
C LEU A 24 -8.33 1.55 -7.42
N PRO A 25 -7.68 2.21 -6.45
CA PRO A 25 -6.29 1.93 -6.11
C PRO A 25 -6.11 0.50 -5.60
N ALA A 26 -4.93 -0.05 -5.86
CA ALA A 26 -4.52 -1.37 -5.41
C ALA A 26 -4.69 -1.59 -3.92
N LEU A 27 -4.28 -0.59 -3.14
CA LEU A 27 -4.34 -0.65 -1.69
C LEU A 27 -5.79 -0.77 -1.21
N ASP A 28 -6.68 0.04 -1.76
CA ASP A 28 -8.10 -0.02 -1.43
C ASP A 28 -8.74 -1.34 -1.89
N GLU A 29 -8.33 -1.87 -3.05
CA GLU A 29 -8.77 -3.19 -3.51
C GLU A 29 -8.27 -4.33 -2.60
N ALA A 30 -7.03 -4.26 -2.13
CA ALA A 30 -6.47 -5.20 -1.17
C ALA A 30 -7.18 -5.13 0.20
N GLU A 31 -7.56 -3.93 0.64
CA GLU A 31 -8.39 -3.73 1.82
C GLU A 31 -9.78 -4.33 1.67
N ARG A 32 -10.45 -4.10 0.53
CA ARG A 32 -11.75 -4.72 0.22
C ARG A 32 -11.70 -6.24 0.17
N ARG A 33 -10.56 -6.80 -0.26
CA ARG A 33 -10.32 -8.25 -0.30
C ARG A 33 -9.83 -8.83 1.03
N GLY A 34 -9.69 -8.02 2.08
CA GLY A 34 -9.22 -8.46 3.40
C GLY A 34 -7.78 -8.96 3.41
N ARG A 35 -6.94 -8.49 2.47
CA ARG A 35 -5.51 -8.85 2.40
C ARG A 35 -4.65 -7.93 3.26
N LEU A 36 -5.07 -6.67 3.36
CA LEU A 36 -4.45 -5.62 4.14
C LEU A 36 -5.54 -4.87 4.88
N ARG A 37 -5.22 -4.23 6.00
CA ARG A 37 -6.06 -3.20 6.58
C ARG A 37 -5.23 -2.02 7.02
N ILE A 38 -5.68 -0.81 6.67
CA ILE A 38 -5.02 0.43 7.06
C ILE A 38 -5.97 1.19 7.98
N LEU A 39 -5.59 1.27 9.26
CA LEU A 39 -6.38 1.94 10.30
C LEU A 39 -5.68 3.21 10.75
N ARG A 40 -6.44 4.23 11.15
CA ARG A 40 -5.88 5.30 11.99
C ARG A 40 -5.54 4.72 13.36
N SER A 41 -4.35 5.06 13.86
CA SER A 41 -3.97 4.81 15.24
C SER A 41 -4.88 5.60 16.18
N ASP A 42 -5.25 4.99 17.30
CA ASP A 42 -6.10 5.60 18.32
C ASP A 42 -5.39 6.77 19.04
N ASP A 43 -4.05 6.82 18.95
CA ASP A 43 -3.23 7.94 19.45
C ASP A 43 -3.21 9.15 18.49
N GLY A 44 -3.89 9.06 17.34
CA GLY A 44 -3.95 10.12 16.32
C GLY A 44 -2.63 10.37 15.55
N GLY A 45 -1.55 9.65 15.91
CA GLY A 45 -0.20 9.91 15.41
C GLY A 45 0.16 9.25 14.06
N GLY A 46 -0.64 8.32 13.54
CA GLY A 46 -0.30 7.65 12.28
C GLY A 46 -1.26 6.56 11.85
N LEU A 47 -0.83 5.78 10.86
CA LEU A 47 -1.57 4.63 10.33
C LEU A 47 -0.96 3.32 10.78
N ILE A 48 -1.82 2.36 11.14
CA ILE A 48 -1.45 1.00 11.48
C ILE A 48 -1.80 0.10 10.30
N LEU A 49 -0.81 -0.63 9.80
CA LEU A 49 -0.98 -1.63 8.75
C LEU A 49 -1.06 -3.02 9.37
N LEU A 50 -2.12 -3.77 9.06
CA LEU A 50 -2.33 -5.13 9.55
C LEU A 50 -2.43 -6.12 8.37
N PRO A 51 -1.63 -7.21 8.36
CA PRO A 51 -1.76 -8.26 7.36
C PRO A 51 -2.98 -9.16 7.62
N GLY A 52 -3.65 -9.60 6.55
CA GLY A 52 -4.66 -10.68 6.59
C GLY A 52 -6.09 -10.24 6.95
N PRO A 53 -7.03 -11.20 7.01
CA PRO A 53 -8.43 -10.94 7.34
C PRO A 53 -8.53 -10.60 8.82
N ALA A 54 -8.37 -9.32 9.15
CA ALA A 54 -8.60 -8.82 10.49
C ALA A 54 -10.10 -9.01 10.83
N GLN A 55 -10.39 -10.02 11.64
CA GLN A 55 -11.71 -10.22 12.25
C GLN A 55 -12.09 -8.93 13.01
N ALA A 56 -13.35 -8.50 12.87
CA ALA A 56 -13.94 -7.24 13.33
C ALA A 56 -13.73 -6.03 12.39
N ALA A 57 -14.55 -5.95 11.34
CA ALA A 57 -14.66 -4.78 10.45
C ALA A 57 -15.99 -4.02 10.56
N GLU A 58 -16.70 -4.13 11.69
CA GLU A 58 -18.05 -3.54 11.76
C GLU A 58 -18.12 -2.07 12.23
N GLU A 59 -17.05 -1.45 12.73
CA GLU A 59 -17.19 -0.09 13.34
C GLU A 59 -16.17 0.99 12.92
N ARG A 60 -15.17 0.70 12.06
CA ARG A 60 -14.19 1.73 11.66
C ARG A 60 -14.34 2.13 10.20
N VAL A 61 -14.59 3.42 9.97
CA VAL A 61 -14.59 4.06 8.65
C VAL A 61 -13.20 3.88 8.02
N PRO A 62 -13.10 3.31 6.80
CA PRO A 62 -11.81 3.18 6.13
C PRO A 62 -11.22 4.56 5.87
N VAL A 63 -9.90 4.70 6.06
CA VAL A 63 -9.21 5.97 5.82
C VAL A 63 -9.30 6.30 4.32
N PRO A 64 -9.51 7.57 3.92
CA PRO A 64 -9.48 7.93 2.51
C PRO A 64 -8.13 7.62 1.87
N PHE A 65 -8.14 7.10 0.64
CA PHE A 65 -6.91 6.73 -0.07
C PHE A 65 -5.84 7.85 -0.12
N PRO A 66 -6.17 9.12 -0.43
CA PRO A 66 -5.16 10.18 -0.48
C PRO A 66 -4.42 10.38 0.86
N GLU A 67 -5.14 10.23 1.98
CA GLU A 67 -4.53 10.34 3.30
C GLU A 67 -3.61 9.16 3.60
N LYS A 68 -4.03 7.94 3.22
CA LYS A 68 -3.22 6.73 3.34
C LYS A 68 -1.94 6.85 2.52
N ALA A 69 -2.06 7.19 1.24
CA ALA A 69 -0.93 7.29 0.32
C ALA A 69 0.11 8.31 0.79
N ALA A 70 -0.34 9.51 1.21
CA ALA A 70 0.53 10.54 1.73
C ALA A 70 1.28 10.10 2.99
N HIS A 71 0.59 9.43 3.92
CA HIS A 71 1.21 8.93 5.15
C HIS A 71 2.23 7.82 4.86
N LEU A 72 1.85 6.80 4.09
CA LEU A 72 2.75 5.69 3.73
C LEU A 72 3.98 6.18 3.00
N ARG A 73 3.81 7.11 2.05
CA ARG A 73 4.92 7.72 1.32
C ARG A 73 5.88 8.45 2.25
N ARG A 74 5.36 9.16 3.25
CA ARG A 74 6.18 9.85 4.26
C ARG A 74 6.93 8.84 5.12
N GLU A 75 6.25 7.86 5.70
CA GLU A 75 6.88 6.84 6.56
C GLU A 75 8.01 6.09 5.84
N ILE A 76 7.79 5.70 4.59
CA ILE A 76 8.77 4.98 3.79
C ILE A 76 9.96 5.86 3.39
N ARG A 77 9.74 7.16 3.12
CA ARG A 77 10.81 8.09 2.75
C ARG A 77 11.62 8.58 3.95
N GLU A 78 10.95 8.92 5.03
CA GLU A 78 11.55 9.60 6.19
C GLU A 78 12.09 8.61 7.21
N HIS A 79 11.33 7.56 7.53
CA HIS A 79 11.72 6.57 8.54
C HIS A 79 12.34 5.31 7.94
N GLY A 80 12.18 5.08 6.63
CA GLY A 80 12.75 3.92 5.96
C GLY A 80 12.23 2.60 6.51
N ASP A 81 10.98 2.59 7.01
CA ASP A 81 10.37 1.45 7.66
C ASP A 81 10.32 0.24 6.70
N ALA A 82 11.24 -0.70 6.94
CA ALA A 82 11.43 -1.87 6.11
C ALA A 82 10.28 -2.87 6.26
N ASP A 83 9.63 -2.94 7.42
CA ASP A 83 8.54 -3.87 7.67
C ASP A 83 7.27 -3.38 6.99
N THR A 84 6.98 -2.08 7.06
CA THR A 84 5.93 -1.43 6.25
C THR A 84 6.18 -1.61 4.76
N ALA A 85 7.41 -1.38 4.29
CA ALA A 85 7.74 -1.57 2.87
C ALA A 85 7.58 -3.03 2.42
N ARG A 86 7.97 -4.02 3.25
CA ARG A 86 7.78 -5.45 2.95
C ARG A 86 6.30 -5.82 2.88
N LEU A 87 5.50 -5.34 3.82
CA LEU A 87 4.07 -5.60 3.84
C LEU A 87 3.38 -5.04 2.59
N LEU A 88 3.64 -3.78 2.25
CA LEU A 88 3.09 -3.17 1.03
C LEU A 88 3.57 -3.90 -0.23
N ALA A 89 4.85 -4.26 -0.30
CA ALA A 89 5.37 -5.02 -1.42
C ALA A 89 4.69 -6.39 -1.55
N SER A 90 4.39 -7.07 -0.44
CA SER A 90 3.65 -8.34 -0.47
C SER A 90 2.22 -8.18 -1.02
N VAL A 91 1.57 -7.05 -0.74
CA VAL A 91 0.23 -6.73 -1.23
C VAL A 91 0.27 -6.48 -2.74
N TYR A 92 1.24 -5.70 -3.22
CA TYR A 92 1.43 -5.46 -4.65
C TYR A 92 1.85 -6.74 -5.40
N ALA A 93 2.73 -7.57 -4.83
CA ALA A 93 3.19 -8.82 -5.45
C ALA A 93 2.11 -9.92 -5.49
N ALA A 94 1.15 -9.88 -4.56
CA ALA A 94 0.00 -10.79 -4.52
C ALA A 94 -1.12 -10.40 -5.51
N HIS A 95 -0.96 -9.31 -6.25
CA HIS A 95 -1.88 -8.91 -7.31
C HIS A 95 -1.37 -9.48 -8.65
N PRO A 96 -1.98 -10.55 -9.17
CA PRO A 96 -1.46 -11.29 -10.33
C PRO A 96 -1.34 -10.41 -11.58
N ASP A 97 -2.21 -9.42 -11.73
CA ASP A 97 -2.20 -8.47 -12.86
C ASP A 97 -0.97 -7.55 -12.86
N TRP A 98 -0.25 -7.42 -11.74
CA TRP A 98 0.94 -6.56 -11.64
C TRP A 98 2.24 -7.34 -11.53
N ARG A 99 2.16 -8.67 -11.48
CA ARG A 99 3.33 -9.54 -11.52
C ARG A 99 4.04 -9.46 -12.87
N GLU A 100 3.27 -9.31 -13.96
CA GLU A 100 3.80 -9.09 -15.33
C GLU A 100 4.53 -7.75 -15.48
N GLU A 101 4.03 -6.67 -14.85
CA GLU A 101 4.71 -5.37 -14.87
C GLU A 101 6.02 -5.34 -14.08
N TRP A 102 6.22 -6.27 -13.13
CA TRP A 102 7.47 -6.41 -12.41
C TRP A 102 8.53 -7.16 -13.23
N GLU A 103 8.13 -8.22 -13.96
CA GLU A 103 9.02 -8.89 -14.92
C GLU A 103 9.40 -7.97 -16.08
N ALA A 104 8.47 -7.12 -16.54
CA ALA A 104 8.76 -6.15 -17.61
C ALA A 104 9.62 -4.95 -17.17
N ALA A 105 9.64 -4.61 -15.87
CA ALA A 105 10.35 -3.44 -15.35
C ALA A 105 11.64 -3.77 -14.55
N GLY A 106 12.01 -5.05 -14.43
CA GLY A 106 13.30 -5.48 -13.90
C GLY A 106 14.43 -5.29 -14.92
N PRO A 107 15.69 -5.06 -14.49
CA PRO A 107 16.82 -4.93 -15.41
C PRO A 107 17.17 -6.30 -15.98
N GLY A 108 16.53 -6.68 -17.08
CA GLY A 108 16.70 -7.99 -17.70
C GLY A 108 16.08 -8.07 -19.09
N GLY A 109 16.65 -7.29 -20.03
CA GLY A 109 16.50 -7.44 -21.47
C GLY A 109 17.83 -7.12 -22.14
#